data_AF-A0A183HS66-F1
#
_entry.id   AF-A0A183HS66-F1
#
_cell.length_a   1.000
_cell.length_b   1.000
_cell.length_c   1.000
_cell.angle_alpha   90.00
_cell.angle_beta   90.00
_cell.angle_gamma   90.00
#
_symmetry.space_group_name_H-M   'P 1'
#
loop_
_entity.id
_entity.type
_entity.pdbx_description
1 polymer ?
#
loop_
_entity_poly.entity_id
_entity_poly.type
_entity_poly.pdbx_seq_one_letter_code
_entity_poly.pdbx_strand_id
1 'polypeptide(L)'
;MLADPCPPCLMWLPLFHRIASVENVYHPVVCDACQARSFTGFRYKCQRCTNYQLCAQCFWRGRTSSGHSNEHEMKEYSSYVS
;
A
#
# COMPACT_ATOMS: atom_id res chain seq x y z
N MET A 1 6.88 -38.71 11.15
CA MET A 1 7.40 -37.79 10.12
C MET A 1 6.75 -36.44 10.35
N LEU A 2 7.40 -35.56 11.12
CA LEU A 2 6.97 -34.16 11.16
C LEU A 2 7.51 -33.56 9.87
N ALA A 3 6.62 -33.05 9.01
CA ALA A 3 7.05 -32.26 7.87
C ALA A 3 7.89 -31.10 8.42
N ASP A 4 9.09 -30.91 7.87
CA ASP A 4 9.91 -29.75 8.20
C ASP A 4 9.05 -28.48 8.06
N PRO A 5 9.06 -27.57 9.05
CA PRO A 5 8.33 -26.32 8.92
C PRO A 5 8.82 -25.62 7.65
N CYS A 6 7.85 -25.15 6.85
CA CYS A 6 8.12 -24.41 5.62
C CYS A 6 9.22 -23.37 5.88
N PRO A 7 10.30 -23.33 5.07
CA PRO A 7 11.39 -22.38 5.26
C PRO A 7 10.84 -20.96 5.48
N PRO A 8 11.30 -20.23 6.51
CA PRO A 8 10.74 -18.91 6.86
C PRO A 8 10.73 -17.91 5.70
N CYS A 9 11.61 -18.06 4.71
CA CYS A 9 11.63 -17.24 3.51
C CYS A 9 10.43 -17.47 2.58
N LEU A 10 9.90 -18.69 2.48
CA LEU A 10 8.77 -19.01 1.62
C LEU A 10 7.46 -18.43 2.15
N MET A 11 7.38 -18.12 3.45
CA MET A 11 6.23 -17.44 4.06
C MET A 11 6.00 -16.04 3.48
N TRP A 12 7.04 -15.41 2.94
CA TRP A 12 6.95 -14.08 2.32
C TRP A 12 6.61 -14.14 0.83
N LEU A 13 6.69 -15.30 0.17
CA LEU A 13 6.40 -15.43 -1.26
C LEU A 13 5.01 -14.89 -1.65
N PRO A 14 3.92 -15.15 -0.92
CA PRO A 14 2.61 -14.58 -1.26
C PRO A 14 2.60 -13.05 -1.20
N LEU A 15 3.32 -12.45 -0.23
CA LEU A 15 3.43 -11.00 -0.11
C LEU A 15 4.26 -10.43 -1.28
N PHE A 16 5.41 -11.04 -1.58
CA PHE A 16 6.25 -10.62 -2.70
C PHE A 16 5.51 -10.73 -4.03
N HIS A 17 4.75 -11.81 -4.25
CA HIS A 17 3.91 -11.96 -5.44
C HIS A 17 2.88 -10.83 -5.55
N ARG A 18 2.24 -10.44 -4.45
CA ARG A 18 1.30 -9.31 -4.42
C ARG A 18 1.99 -7.98 -4.74
N ILE A 19 3.16 -7.72 -4.16
CA ILE A 19 3.95 -6.51 -4.45
C ILE A 19 4.35 -6.47 -5.94
N ALA A 20 4.85 -7.58 -6.48
CA ALA A 20 5.22 -7.70 -7.88
C ALA A 20 4.02 -7.49 -8.81
N SER A 21 2.84 -8.02 -8.46
CA SER A 21 1.63 -7.87 -9.28
C SER A 21 1.16 -6.43 -9.47
N VAL A 22 1.57 -5.51 -8.58
CA VAL A 22 1.18 -4.09 -8.64
C VAL A 22 2.32 -3.15 -9.04
N GLU A 23 3.54 -3.65 -9.25
CA GLU A 23 4.73 -2.84 -9.48
C GLU A 23 4.55 -1.81 -10.62
N ASN A 24 3.85 -2.20 -11.68
CA ASN A 24 3.56 -1.38 -12.85
C ASN A 24 2.13 -0.79 -12.88
N VAL A 25 1.35 -0.97 -11.81
CA VAL A 25 0.00 -0.39 -11.72
C VAL A 25 0.13 1.10 -11.41
N TYR A 26 -0.25 1.94 -12.37
CA TYR A 26 -0.15 3.40 -12.28
C TYR A 26 -1.41 4.04 -11.70
N HIS A 27 -1.23 4.94 -10.73
CA HIS A 27 -2.31 5.75 -10.15
C HIS A 27 -2.10 7.23 -10.48
N PRO A 28 -2.97 7.86 -11.31
CA PRO A 28 -2.90 9.28 -11.65
C PRO A 28 -3.48 10.16 -10.53
N VAL A 29 -3.03 9.96 -9.31
CA VAL A 29 -3.54 10.65 -8.12
C VAL A 29 -2.39 11.13 -7.24
N VAL A 30 -2.59 12.25 -6.54
CA VAL A 30 -1.57 12.82 -5.66
C VAL A 30 -1.50 12.06 -4.35
N CYS A 31 -0.30 11.72 -3.89
CA CYS A 31 -0.08 11.21 -2.54
C CYS A 31 -0.10 12.38 -1.54
N ASP A 32 -0.99 12.35 -0.55
CA ASP A 32 -1.17 13.46 0.39
C ASP A 32 0.06 13.70 1.29
N ALA A 33 0.85 12.66 1.57
CA ALA A 33 2.03 12.81 2.43
C ALA A 33 3.30 13.29 1.71
N CYS A 34 3.64 12.73 0.55
CA CYS A 34 4.86 13.09 -0.18
C CYS A 34 4.64 14.04 -1.36
N GLN A 35 3.38 14.37 -1.68
CA GLN A 35 3.00 15.28 -2.76
C GLN A 35 3.45 14.83 -4.17
N ALA A 36 3.83 13.56 -4.32
CA ALA A 36 4.05 12.97 -5.64
C ALA A 36 2.75 13.04 -6.44
N ARG A 37 2.80 13.62 -7.64
CA ARG A 37 1.63 13.86 -8.50
C ARG A 37 1.00 12.57 -9.05
N SER A 38 1.78 11.50 -9.05
CA SER A 38 1.36 10.14 -9.39
C SER A 38 2.35 9.15 -8.79
N PHE A 39 1.97 7.87 -8.74
CA PHE A 39 2.83 6.79 -8.24
C PHE A 39 2.37 5.43 -8.79
N THR A 40 3.27 4.45 -8.75
CA THR A 40 2.96 3.04 -9.04
C THR A 40 2.93 2.20 -7.77
N GLY A 41 2.43 0.96 -7.86
CA GLY A 41 2.32 0.05 -6.73
C GLY A 41 0.96 0.09 -6.06
N PHE A 42 0.91 -0.26 -4.78
CA PHE A 42 -0.31 -0.15 -3.98
C PHE A 42 -0.68 1.30 -3.73
N ARG A 43 -1.99 1.55 -3.81
CA ARG A 43 -2.62 2.78 -3.34
C ARG A 43 -3.37 2.50 -2.05
N TYR A 44 -3.19 3.33 -1.05
CA TYR A 44 -3.88 3.24 0.24
C TYR A 44 -4.80 4.44 0.41
N LYS A 45 -6.12 4.22 0.47
CA LYS A 45 -7.10 5.29 0.69
C LYS A 45 -7.66 5.22 2.11
N CYS A 46 -7.62 6.34 2.83
CA CYS A 46 -8.22 6.42 4.15
C CYS A 46 -9.75 6.23 4.06
N GLN A 47 -10.31 5.43 4.95
CA GLN A 47 -11.76 5.22 5.03
C GLN A 47 -12.48 6.32 5.82
N ARG A 48 -11.74 7.16 6.56
CA ARG A 48 -12.30 8.25 7.39
C ARG A 48 -12.05 9.64 6.81
N CYS A 49 -10.85 9.90 6.31
CA CYS A 49 -10.48 11.20 5.75
C CYS A 49 -11.02 11.35 4.32
N THR A 50 -11.57 12.52 4.00
CA THR A 50 -12.09 12.84 2.67
C THR A 50 -10.94 12.90 1.65
N ASN A 51 -11.01 12.05 0.62
CA ASN A 51 -10.05 12.00 -0.50
C ASN A 51 -8.57 11.83 -0.11
N TYR A 52 -8.29 11.36 1.11
CA TYR A 52 -6.91 11.15 1.56
C TYR A 52 -6.37 9.80 1.07
N GLN A 53 -5.22 9.82 0.41
CA GLN A 53 -4.57 8.67 -0.16
C GLN A 53 -3.05 8.75 -0.09
N LEU A 54 -2.44 7.60 0.14
CA LEU A 54 -1.00 7.42 0.24
C LEU A 54 -0.51 6.44 -0.81
N CYS A 55 0.70 6.69 -1.32
CA CYS A 55 1.47 5.66 -2.02
C CYS A 55 1.98 4.61 -1.02
N ALA A 56 2.33 3.42 -1.52
CA ALA A 56 2.83 2.32 -0.70
C ALA A 56 3.98 2.72 0.25
N GLN A 57 4.95 3.50 -0.24
CA GLN A 57 6.09 3.96 0.55
C GLN A 57 5.68 4.86 1.72
N CYS A 58 4.69 5.73 1.53
CA CYS A 58 4.22 6.62 2.60
C CYS A 58 3.43 5.85 3.65
N PHE A 59 2.59 4.91 3.22
CA PHE A 59 1.84 4.03 4.11
C PHE A 59 2.76 3.17 4.97
N TRP A 60 3.71 2.44 4.38
CA TRP A 60 4.63 1.57 5.15
C TRP A 60 5.59 2.32 6.07
N ARG A 61 5.90 3.58 5.76
CA ARG A 61 6.70 4.44 6.64
C ARG A 61 5.86 5.16 7.71
N GLY A 62 4.54 4.95 7.74
CA GLY A 62 3.63 5.58 8.69
C GLY A 62 3.57 7.09 8.57
N ARG A 63 3.73 7.65 7.36
CA ARG A 63 3.69 9.10 7.15
C ARG A 63 2.26 9.63 7.25
N THR A 64 2.10 10.72 7.98
CA THR A 64 0.81 11.40 8.18
C THR A 64 0.88 12.84 7.68
N SER A 65 -0.28 13.41 7.31
CA SER A 65 -0.42 14.80 6.87
C SER A 65 -1.88 15.25 7.02
N SER A 66 -2.15 16.56 7.02
CA SER A 66 -3.51 17.13 6.91
C SER A 66 -4.55 16.55 7.89
N GLY A 67 -4.16 16.28 9.14
CA GLY A 67 -5.04 15.74 10.18
C GLY A 67 -5.34 14.23 10.05
N HIS A 68 -4.71 13.52 9.13
CA HIS A 68 -4.71 12.06 9.10
C HIS A 68 -3.85 11.50 10.24
N SER A 69 -4.29 10.38 10.82
CA SER A 69 -3.56 9.63 11.84
C SER A 69 -3.44 8.16 11.46
N ASN A 70 -2.39 7.48 11.92
CA ASN A 70 -2.12 6.08 11.56
C ASN A 70 -3.13 5.10 12.17
N GLU A 71 -3.98 5.54 13.11
CA GLU A 71 -5.09 4.76 13.65
C GLU A 71 -6.32 4.76 12.73
N HIS A 72 -6.34 5.59 11.68
CA HIS A 72 -7.40 5.56 10.68
C HIS A 72 -7.20 4.35 9.77
N GLU A 73 -8.27 3.58 9.58
CA GLU A 73 -8.26 2.44 8.67
C GLU A 73 -7.98 2.88 7.22
N MET A 74 -7.06 2.15 6.57
CA MET A 74 -6.63 2.39 5.20
C MET A 74 -7.03 1.19 4.34
N LYS A 75 -7.72 1.45 3.23
CA LYS A 75 -8.06 0.42 2.23
C LYS A 75 -7.00 0.39 1.14
N GLU A 76 -6.49 -0.80 0.89
CA GLU A 76 -5.54 -1.08 -0.19
C GLU A 76 -6.25 -1.26 -1.54
N TYR A 77 -5.66 -0.73 -2.60
CA TYR A 77 -6.09 -0.88 -3.99
C TYR A 77 -4.92 -1.37 -4.83
N SER A 78 -5.15 -2.48 -5.54
CA SER A 78 -4.20 -3.12 -6.47
C SER A 78 -4.48 -2.79 -7.95
N SER A 79 -5.52 -1.99 -8.22
CA SER A 79 -5.87 -1.51 -9.56
C SER A 79 -6.34 -0.06 -9.49
N TYR A 80 -6.16 0.66 -10.59
CA TYR A 80 -6.82 1.95 -10.79
C TYR A 80 -8.09 1.71 -11.59
N VAL A 81 -9.24 1.81 -10.92
CA VAL A 81 -10.55 1.94 -11.56
C VAL A 81 -10.98 3.38 -11.31
N SER A 82 -11.30 4.10 -12.38
CA SER A 82 -11.76 5.50 -12.37
C SER A 82 -12.96 5.68 -11.45
#